data_AF-A0A8K0Y1B7-F1
#
_entry.id   AF-A0A8K0Y1B7-F1
#
_cell.length_a   1.000
_cell.length_b   1.000
_cell.length_c   1.000
_cell.angle_alpha   90.00
_cell.angle_beta   90.00
_cell.angle_gamma   90.00
#
_symmetry.space_group_name_H-M   'P 1'
#
loop_
_entity.id
_entity.type
_entity.pdbx_description
1 polymer ?
#
loop_
_entity_poly.entity_id
_entity_poly.type
_entity_poly.pdbx_seq_one_letter_code
_entity_poly.pdbx_strand_id
1 'polypeptide(L)'
;MTGAGIGHNRGPELAPGTAWRRHCWGAARKALLPHLPIEVLRGRLKRAAELGLDYSTYAGIRATTGRDVVAVLFSSNALGMERGGGVTPDRKAHLAAVKAARIGLATPPLTPGAMLEVPLDAAWPAPPVLSPFRVQAEMIRAALGSCPGDGAILVGGYGGERDWAMAGRLAAYLPAERVFATG
;
A
#
# COMPACT_ATOMS: atom_id res chain seq x y z
N MET A 1 -41.18 3.36 9.15
CA MET A 1 -39.84 3.24 8.53
C MET A 1 -38.91 2.65 9.59
N THR A 2 -38.65 1.35 9.51
CA THR A 2 -37.87 0.59 10.50
C THR A 2 -36.38 0.85 10.32
N GLY A 3 -35.78 1.53 11.29
CA GLY A 3 -34.34 1.80 11.33
C GLY A 3 -33.55 0.50 11.54
N ALA A 4 -32.57 0.26 10.66
CA ALA A 4 -31.57 -0.77 10.87
C ALA A 4 -30.65 -0.35 12.03
N GLY A 5 -30.73 -1.06 13.16
CA GLY A 5 -29.94 -0.79 14.35
C GLY A 5 -28.44 -0.96 14.11
N ILE A 6 -27.67 0.04 14.57
CA ILE A 6 -26.21 0.03 14.65
C ILE A 6 -25.75 -1.13 15.56
N GLY A 7 -24.85 -1.98 15.06
CA GLY A 7 -24.00 -2.83 15.90
C GLY A 7 -24.56 -4.21 16.30
N HIS A 8 -24.71 -5.12 15.34
CA HIS A 8 -24.79 -6.56 15.62
C HIS A 8 -23.86 -7.31 14.66
N ASN A 9 -22.56 -7.35 14.97
CA ASN A 9 -21.73 -8.45 14.47
C ASN A 9 -22.30 -9.70 15.13
N ARG A 10 -23.31 -10.31 14.49
CA ARG A 10 -24.00 -11.53 14.94
C ARG A 10 -22.93 -12.43 15.55
N GLY A 11 -22.96 -12.55 16.89
CA GLY A 11 -21.91 -13.22 17.64
C GLY A 11 -21.62 -14.61 17.05
N PRO A 12 -20.48 -15.22 17.38
CA PRO A 12 -20.05 -16.48 16.77
C PRO A 12 -21.22 -17.45 16.67
N GLU A 13 -21.51 -17.91 15.45
CA GLU A 13 -22.67 -18.75 15.18
C GLU A 13 -22.55 -20.04 16.02
N LEU A 14 -23.41 -20.15 17.05
CA LEU A 14 -23.49 -21.30 17.97
C LEU A 14 -24.19 -22.51 17.32
N ALA A 15 -24.25 -22.55 15.98
CA ALA A 15 -24.74 -23.71 15.26
C ALA A 15 -23.93 -24.95 15.68
N PRO A 16 -24.60 -26.06 16.02
CA PRO A 16 -23.92 -27.32 16.30
C PRO A 16 -22.93 -27.67 15.17
N GLY A 17 -21.74 -28.16 15.53
CA GLY A 17 -20.75 -28.62 14.56
C GLY A 17 -19.79 -27.56 13.99
N THR A 18 -19.85 -26.29 14.43
CA THR A 18 -18.86 -25.27 14.02
C THR A 18 -17.41 -25.66 14.39
N ALA A 19 -17.20 -26.27 15.56
CA ALA A 19 -15.89 -26.80 15.95
C ALA A 19 -15.41 -27.92 15.02
N TRP A 20 -16.30 -28.83 14.63
CA TRP A 20 -16.01 -29.93 13.71
C TRP A 20 -15.70 -29.41 12.29
N ARG A 21 -16.51 -28.48 11.76
CA ARG A 21 -16.24 -27.84 10.46
C ARG A 21 -14.90 -27.12 10.43
N ARG A 22 -14.55 -26.40 11.50
CA ARG A 22 -13.23 -25.75 11.64
C ARG A 22 -12.09 -26.77 11.65
N HIS A 23 -12.26 -27.89 12.37
CA HIS A 23 -11.29 -28.98 12.39
C HIS A 23 -11.12 -29.60 10.99
N CYS A 24 -12.20 -29.98 10.31
CA CYS A 24 -12.16 -30.53 8.96
C CYS A 24 -11.51 -29.56 7.96
N TRP A 25 -11.84 -28.27 8.04
CA TRP A 25 -11.20 -27.24 7.20
C TRP A 25 -9.70 -27.11 7.49
N GLY A 26 -9.30 -27.10 8.76
CA GLY A 26 -7.88 -27.04 9.14
C GLY A 26 -7.09 -28.25 8.66
N ALA A 27 -7.65 -29.46 8.82
CA ALA A 27 -7.06 -30.71 8.34
C ALA A 27 -6.94 -30.72 6.80
N ALA A 28 -8.02 -30.38 6.10
CA ALA A 28 -8.03 -30.29 4.64
C ALA A 28 -7.02 -29.25 4.12
N ARG A 29 -6.96 -28.05 4.73
CA ARG A 29 -6.02 -27.00 4.35
C ARG A 29 -4.56 -27.42 4.54
N LYS A 30 -4.25 -28.11 5.65
CA LYS A 30 -2.90 -28.64 5.91
C LYS A 30 -2.51 -29.73 4.92
N ALA A 31 -3.45 -30.61 4.57
CA ALA A 31 -3.22 -31.67 3.59
C ALA A 31 -3.08 -31.14 2.16
N LEU A 32 -3.84 -30.09 1.80
CA LEU A 32 -3.86 -29.53 0.45
C LEU A 32 -2.58 -28.76 0.09
N LEU A 33 -1.97 -28.06 1.07
CA LEU A 33 -0.86 -27.14 0.83
C LEU A 33 0.26 -27.32 1.88
N PRO A 34 1.00 -28.45 1.87
CA PRO A 34 2.15 -28.63 2.76
C PRO A 34 3.30 -27.66 2.42
N HIS A 35 3.43 -27.28 1.15
CA HIS A 35 4.35 -26.28 0.63
C HIS A 35 3.65 -25.47 -0.48
N LEU A 36 3.99 -24.18 -0.59
CA LEU A 36 3.46 -23.33 -1.66
C LEU A 36 3.98 -23.84 -3.01
N PRO A 37 3.11 -24.10 -4.01
CA PRO A 37 3.55 -24.51 -5.33
C PRO A 37 4.54 -23.50 -5.93
N ILE A 38 5.57 -24.00 -6.60
CA ILE A 38 6.69 -23.17 -7.09
C ILE A 38 6.22 -22.12 -8.10
N GLU A 39 5.17 -22.42 -8.89
CA GLU A 39 4.55 -21.49 -9.83
C GLU A 39 3.93 -20.29 -9.11
N VAL A 40 3.30 -20.52 -7.95
CA VAL A 40 2.74 -19.44 -7.13
C VAL A 40 3.85 -18.59 -6.54
N LEU A 41 4.95 -19.20 -6.09
CA LEU A 41 6.12 -18.47 -5.61
C LEU A 41 6.75 -17.64 -6.73
N ARG A 42 6.97 -18.22 -7.92
CA ARG A 42 7.47 -17.51 -9.10
C ARG A 42 6.57 -16.33 -9.48
N GLY A 43 5.25 -16.52 -9.43
CA GLY A 43 4.29 -15.44 -9.67
C GLY A 43 4.41 -14.31 -8.64
N ARG A 44 4.60 -14.64 -7.36
CA ARG A 44 4.81 -13.63 -6.30
C ARG A 44 6.16 -12.92 -6.41
N LEU A 45 7.22 -13.64 -6.76
CA LEU A 45 8.54 -13.07 -7.01
C LEU A 45 8.50 -12.10 -8.19
N LYS A 46 7.87 -12.52 -9.30
CA LYS A 46 7.65 -11.66 -10.46
C LYS A 46 6.84 -10.41 -10.06
N ARG A 47 5.76 -10.57 -9.29
CA ARG A 47 4.95 -9.42 -8.85
C ARG A 47 5.71 -8.47 -7.94
N ALA A 48 6.50 -9.00 -7.01
CA ALA A 48 7.37 -8.17 -6.16
C ALA A 48 8.37 -7.36 -7.01
N ALA A 49 9.02 -8.00 -7.99
CA ALA A 49 9.93 -7.33 -8.91
C ALA A 49 9.22 -6.26 -9.77
N GLU A 50 8.01 -6.54 -10.26
CA GLU A 50 7.18 -5.57 -10.98
C GLU A 50 6.80 -4.36 -10.12
N LEU A 51 6.75 -4.50 -8.81
CA LEU A 51 6.47 -3.40 -7.87
C LEU A 51 7.74 -2.69 -7.38
N GLY A 52 8.93 -3.15 -7.79
CA GLY A 52 10.20 -2.65 -7.25
C GLY A 52 10.43 -3.00 -5.77
N LEU A 53 9.82 -4.10 -5.29
CA LEU A 53 9.91 -4.52 -3.89
C LEU A 53 10.69 -5.82 -3.74
N ASP A 54 11.39 -5.96 -2.61
CA ASP A 54 11.89 -7.26 -2.20
C ASP A 54 10.72 -8.20 -1.87
N TYR A 55 10.95 -9.50 -2.07
CA TYR A 55 9.91 -10.50 -1.88
C TYR A 55 9.36 -10.54 -0.45
N SER A 56 10.21 -10.32 0.57
CA SER A 56 9.80 -10.42 1.96
C SER A 56 8.84 -9.29 2.33
N THR A 57 9.10 -8.07 1.86
CA THR A 57 8.21 -6.93 2.01
C THR A 57 6.87 -7.18 1.31
N TYR A 58 6.90 -7.60 0.03
CA TYR A 58 5.68 -7.89 -0.71
C TYR A 58 4.85 -9.03 -0.07
N ALA A 59 5.49 -10.12 0.32
CA ALA A 59 4.83 -11.25 0.96
C ALA A 59 4.21 -10.87 2.30
N GLY A 60 4.89 -10.02 3.09
CA GLY A 60 4.39 -9.48 4.34
C GLY A 60 3.12 -8.66 4.15
N ILE A 61 3.13 -7.72 3.19
CA ILE A 61 1.96 -6.90 2.84
C ILE A 61 0.78 -7.78 2.43
N ARG A 62 1.02 -8.74 1.52
CA ARG A 62 -0.05 -9.64 1.04
C ARG A 62 -0.61 -10.53 2.15
N ALA A 63 0.22 -10.92 3.12
CA ALA A 63 -0.21 -11.73 4.25
C ALA A 63 -1.08 -10.94 5.24
N THR A 64 -0.83 -9.64 5.42
CA THR A 64 -1.59 -8.79 6.34
C THR A 64 -2.89 -8.27 5.73
N THR A 65 -2.88 -7.86 4.45
CA THR A 65 -4.07 -7.29 3.80
C THR A 65 -4.92 -8.32 3.06
N GLY A 66 -4.34 -9.47 2.68
CA GLY A 66 -4.98 -10.44 1.80
C GLY A 66 -5.14 -9.95 0.35
N ARG A 67 -4.60 -8.78 0.00
CA ARG A 67 -4.74 -8.13 -1.30
C ARG A 67 -3.41 -7.95 -2.00
N ASP A 68 -3.44 -7.89 -3.33
CA ASP A 68 -2.28 -7.47 -4.11
C ASP A 68 -2.11 -5.95 -4.08
N VAL A 69 -0.87 -5.47 -4.27
CA VAL A 69 -0.57 -4.04 -4.36
C VAL A 69 -0.89 -3.57 -5.79
N VAL A 70 -1.79 -2.60 -5.90
CA VAL A 70 -2.28 -2.02 -7.16
C VAL A 70 -1.89 -0.55 -7.33
N ALA A 71 -1.47 0.12 -6.26
CA ALA A 71 -0.98 1.50 -6.29
C ALA A 71 0.20 1.72 -5.34
N VAL A 72 1.08 2.62 -5.72
CA VAL A 72 2.24 3.07 -4.94
C VAL A 72 2.20 4.60 -4.89
N LEU A 73 2.02 5.13 -3.69
CA LEU A 73 2.12 6.56 -3.43
C LEU A 73 3.58 6.89 -3.11
N PHE A 74 4.11 7.93 -3.74
CA PHE A 74 5.46 8.44 -3.50
C PHE A 74 5.37 9.85 -2.94
N SER A 75 5.90 10.09 -1.73
CA SER A 75 6.03 11.45 -1.23
C SER A 75 7.15 12.20 -1.97
N SER A 76 7.01 13.51 -2.10
CA SER A 76 8.07 14.36 -2.64
C SER A 76 9.40 14.20 -1.88
N ASN A 77 9.32 13.94 -0.57
CA ASN A 77 10.48 13.72 0.29
C ASN A 77 11.13 12.35 -0.01
N ALA A 78 10.33 11.31 -0.27
CA ALA A 78 10.86 10.01 -0.69
C ALA A 78 11.64 10.08 -2.01
N LEU A 79 11.20 10.97 -2.91
CA LEU A 79 11.84 11.18 -4.20
C LEU A 79 13.07 12.08 -4.14
N GLY A 80 13.31 12.79 -3.03
CA GLY A 80 14.42 13.73 -2.89
C GLY A 80 14.18 15.07 -3.60
N MET A 81 12.91 15.48 -3.70
CA MET A 81 12.51 16.72 -4.41
C MET A 81 12.49 17.96 -3.50
N GLU A 82 13.05 17.87 -2.29
CA GLU A 82 13.17 19.00 -1.38
C GLU A 82 14.14 20.08 -1.90
N ARG A 83 13.74 21.36 -1.74
CA ARG A 83 14.57 22.56 -1.92
C ARG A 83 15.55 22.51 -3.12
N GLY A 84 15.04 22.26 -4.31
CA GLY A 84 15.82 22.30 -5.55
C GLY A 84 16.62 21.02 -5.85
N GLY A 85 16.48 19.99 -5.02
CA GLY A 85 16.91 18.64 -5.33
C GLY A 85 16.11 18.06 -6.50
N GLY A 86 16.80 17.39 -7.42
CA GLY A 86 16.18 16.63 -8.50
C GLY A 86 16.12 15.14 -8.15
N VAL A 87 15.13 14.44 -8.70
CA VAL A 87 15.07 12.97 -8.58
C VAL A 87 16.24 12.35 -9.33
N THR A 88 17.01 11.50 -8.65
CA THR A 88 18.16 10.82 -9.24
C THR A 88 17.75 9.93 -10.43
N PRO A 89 18.63 9.71 -11.42
CA PRO A 89 18.33 8.84 -12.55
C PRO A 89 17.84 7.44 -12.13
N ASP A 90 18.45 6.86 -11.11
CA ASP A 90 18.09 5.52 -10.60
C ASP A 90 16.67 5.49 -10.02
N ARG A 91 16.27 6.53 -9.27
CA ARG A 91 14.90 6.66 -8.77
C ARG A 91 13.91 6.85 -9.92
N LYS A 92 14.25 7.64 -10.95
CA LYS A 92 13.42 7.79 -12.15
C LYS A 92 13.25 6.46 -12.89
N ALA A 93 14.34 5.68 -13.01
CA ALA A 93 14.31 4.36 -13.63
C ALA A 93 13.44 3.38 -12.81
N HIS A 94 13.56 3.40 -11.49
CA HIS A 94 12.71 2.63 -10.59
C HIS A 94 11.23 2.98 -10.78
N LEU A 95 10.87 4.26 -10.73
CA LEU A 95 9.50 4.75 -10.99
C LEU A 95 8.97 4.28 -12.36
N ALA A 96 9.80 4.32 -13.41
CA ALA A 96 9.42 3.86 -14.73
C ALA A 96 9.17 2.34 -14.79
N ALA A 97 9.88 1.55 -13.99
CA ALA A 97 9.77 0.10 -13.95
C ALA A 97 8.55 -0.42 -13.15
N VAL A 98 8.04 0.37 -12.19
CA VAL A 98 6.89 -0.02 -11.35
C VAL A 98 5.64 -0.24 -12.19
N LYS A 99 5.07 -1.45 -12.12
CA LYS A 99 3.79 -1.84 -12.74
C LYS A 99 2.65 -1.81 -11.74
N ALA A 100 2.32 -0.60 -11.31
CA ALA A 100 1.16 -0.25 -10.49
C ALA A 100 0.83 1.22 -10.76
N ALA A 101 -0.31 1.72 -10.25
CA ALA A 101 -0.56 3.16 -10.31
C ALA A 101 0.48 3.90 -9.44
N ARG A 102 1.19 4.86 -10.03
CA ARG A 102 2.25 5.64 -9.38
C ARG A 102 1.73 7.03 -9.09
N ILE A 103 1.49 7.33 -7.82
CA ILE A 103 0.81 8.57 -7.41
C ILE A 103 1.77 9.41 -6.59
N GLY A 104 2.03 10.65 -7.01
CA GLY A 104 2.83 11.61 -6.26
C GLY A 104 2.04 12.32 -5.16
N LEU A 105 2.67 12.53 -4.00
CA LEU A 105 2.19 13.39 -2.92
C LEU A 105 3.16 14.56 -2.71
N ALA A 106 2.77 15.75 -3.18
CA ALA A 106 3.59 16.94 -3.17
C ALA A 106 3.50 17.68 -1.84
N THR A 107 4.60 17.69 -1.08
CA THR A 107 4.70 18.49 0.15
C THR A 107 5.08 19.92 -0.22
N PRO A 108 4.37 20.95 0.28
CA PRO A 108 4.74 22.35 0.04
C PRO A 108 6.21 22.64 0.41
N PRO A 109 6.92 23.50 -0.34
CA PRO A 109 6.41 24.36 -1.42
C PRO A 109 6.30 23.68 -2.79
N LEU A 110 6.61 22.38 -2.90
CA LEU A 110 6.50 21.66 -4.17
C LEU A 110 5.03 21.56 -4.60
N THR A 111 4.76 21.82 -5.87
CA THR A 111 3.42 21.66 -6.44
C THR A 111 3.24 20.26 -7.03
N PRO A 112 2.00 19.74 -7.11
CA PRO A 112 1.74 18.47 -7.77
C PRO A 112 2.24 18.45 -9.23
N GLY A 113 2.11 19.57 -9.95
CA GLY A 113 2.59 19.69 -11.33
C GLY A 113 4.09 19.43 -11.48
N ALA A 114 4.91 19.91 -10.54
CA ALA A 114 6.36 19.69 -10.56
C ALA A 114 6.74 18.21 -10.37
N MET A 115 5.91 17.42 -9.66
CA MET A 115 6.16 15.98 -9.52
C MET A 115 5.93 15.21 -10.83
N LEU A 116 5.12 15.73 -11.76
CA LEU A 116 4.84 15.07 -13.03
C LEU A 116 6.02 15.12 -14.02
N GLU A 117 7.13 15.77 -13.66
CA GLU A 117 8.39 15.72 -14.40
C GLU A 117 9.13 14.38 -14.28
N VAL A 118 8.65 13.50 -13.38
CA VAL A 118 9.13 12.12 -13.24
C VAL A 118 8.02 11.12 -13.62
N PRO A 119 8.34 9.84 -13.86
CA PRO A 119 7.40 8.82 -14.31
C PRO A 119 6.30 8.44 -13.29
N LEU A 120 5.41 9.39 -12.98
CA LEU A 120 4.21 9.25 -12.16
C LEU A 120 2.97 9.32 -13.06
N ASP A 121 1.91 8.62 -12.68
CA ASP A 121 0.65 8.62 -13.42
C ASP A 121 -0.27 9.79 -13.01
N ALA A 122 -0.14 10.23 -11.75
CA ALA A 122 -0.85 11.39 -11.19
C ALA A 122 -0.08 11.99 -10.02
N ALA A 123 -0.39 13.23 -9.66
CA ALA A 123 0.17 13.89 -8.48
C ALA A 123 -0.89 14.72 -7.77
N TRP A 124 -0.82 14.74 -6.44
CA TRP A 124 -1.77 15.41 -5.55
C TRP A 124 -1.04 16.17 -4.44
N PRO A 125 -1.65 17.18 -3.83
CA PRO A 125 -1.09 17.80 -2.64
C PRO A 125 -1.00 16.79 -1.49
N ALA A 126 0.15 16.74 -0.82
CA ALA A 126 0.30 15.96 0.40
C ALA A 126 -0.47 16.59 1.56
N PRO A 127 -0.93 15.80 2.55
CA PRO A 127 -1.55 16.36 3.74
C PRO A 127 -0.62 17.35 4.46
N PRO A 128 -1.11 18.52 4.90
CA PRO A 128 -0.30 19.46 5.65
C PRO A 128 0.25 18.84 6.94
N VAL A 129 1.43 19.31 7.34
CA VAL A 129 2.06 18.92 8.61
C VAL A 129 1.10 19.21 9.77
N LEU A 130 0.93 18.23 10.67
CA LEU A 130 0.03 18.30 11.84
C LEU A 130 -1.46 18.54 11.50
N SER A 131 -1.89 18.32 10.26
CA SER A 131 -3.32 18.37 9.91
C SER A 131 -4.12 17.30 10.65
N PRO A 132 -5.40 17.55 10.98
CA PRO A 132 -6.25 16.55 11.63
C PRO A 132 -6.36 15.26 10.81
N PHE A 133 -6.46 14.11 11.47
CA PHE A 133 -6.52 12.80 10.83
C PHE A 133 -7.62 12.68 9.75
N ARG A 134 -8.77 13.33 9.96
CA ARG A 134 -9.86 13.40 8.97
C ARG A 134 -9.41 14.05 7.66
N VAL A 135 -8.70 15.17 7.74
CA VAL A 135 -8.18 15.90 6.58
C VAL A 135 -7.16 15.05 5.84
N GLN A 136 -6.23 14.41 6.58
CA GLN A 136 -5.29 13.46 5.98
C GLN A 136 -6.02 12.33 5.24
N ALA A 137 -7.03 11.72 5.87
CA ALA A 137 -7.80 10.63 5.26
C ALA A 137 -8.58 11.07 4.02
N GLU A 138 -9.14 12.28 3.99
CA GLU A 138 -9.83 12.85 2.82
C GLU A 138 -8.85 13.09 1.67
N MET A 139 -7.70 13.68 1.95
CA MET A 139 -6.68 13.96 0.92
C MET A 139 -6.07 12.69 0.34
N ILE A 140 -5.72 11.71 1.17
CA ILE A 140 -5.18 10.43 0.70
C ILE A 140 -6.22 9.64 -0.10
N ARG A 141 -7.50 9.65 0.31
CA ARG A 141 -8.56 9.01 -0.47
C ARG A 141 -8.83 9.71 -1.80
N ALA A 142 -8.75 11.04 -1.83
CA ALA A 142 -8.83 11.79 -3.09
C ALA A 142 -7.69 11.40 -4.04
N ALA A 143 -6.46 11.28 -3.52
CA ALA A 143 -5.31 10.84 -4.31
C ALA A 143 -5.45 9.41 -4.86
N LEU A 144 -6.03 8.49 -4.06
CA LEU A 144 -6.28 7.10 -4.45
C LEU A 144 -7.41 6.96 -5.48
N GLY A 145 -8.39 7.85 -5.49
CA GLY A 145 -9.58 7.73 -6.34
C GLY A 145 -10.34 6.43 -6.05
N SER A 146 -10.45 5.56 -7.06
CA SER A 146 -11.10 4.25 -6.94
C SER A 146 -10.20 3.14 -6.39
N CYS A 147 -8.90 3.40 -6.21
CA CYS A 147 -7.98 2.40 -5.68
C CYS A 147 -8.28 2.13 -4.19
N PRO A 148 -8.43 0.87 -3.77
CA PRO A 148 -8.64 0.55 -2.38
C PRO A 148 -7.36 0.79 -1.58
N GLY A 149 -7.49 1.43 -0.40
CA GLY A 149 -6.33 1.73 0.46
C GLY A 149 -5.53 0.48 0.83
N ASP A 150 -6.20 -0.63 1.15
CA ASP A 150 -5.55 -1.91 1.49
C ASP A 150 -4.84 -2.61 0.32
N GLY A 151 -4.93 -2.05 -0.89
CA GLY A 151 -4.14 -2.41 -2.07
C GLY A 151 -3.10 -1.36 -2.46
N ALA A 152 -2.87 -0.33 -1.63
CA ALA A 152 -1.95 0.75 -1.91
C ALA A 152 -0.89 0.87 -0.82
N ILE A 153 0.35 1.20 -1.20
CA ILE A 153 1.45 1.46 -0.26
C ILE A 153 1.92 2.89 -0.37
N LEU A 154 2.50 3.43 0.70
CA LEU A 154 3.16 4.73 0.71
C LEU A 154 4.67 4.55 0.88
N VAL A 155 5.43 5.07 -0.07
CA VAL A 155 6.88 5.25 0.02
C VAL A 155 7.14 6.67 0.51
N GLY A 156 7.73 6.77 1.69
CA GLY A 156 7.96 8.05 2.37
C GLY A 156 9.42 8.30 2.74
N GLY A 157 9.79 9.56 2.86
CA GLY A 157 11.14 10.02 3.22
C GLY A 157 11.38 10.17 4.72
N TYR A 158 10.32 10.17 5.55
CA TYR A 158 10.47 10.27 7.01
C TYR A 158 9.27 9.72 7.79
N GLY A 159 9.48 9.44 9.07
CA GLY A 159 8.52 8.69 9.90
C GLY A 159 7.13 9.32 10.08
N GLY A 160 6.99 10.64 9.97
CA GLY A 160 5.69 11.32 10.12
C GLY A 160 4.71 11.02 8.98
N GLU A 161 5.21 10.63 7.81
CA GLU A 161 4.36 10.25 6.67
C GLU A 161 3.66 8.89 6.90
N ARG A 162 4.07 8.13 7.93
CA ARG A 162 3.37 6.91 8.35
C ARG A 162 1.92 7.19 8.77
N ASP A 163 1.64 8.36 9.33
CA ASP A 163 0.28 8.73 9.71
C ASP A 163 -0.65 8.86 8.50
N TRP A 164 -0.11 9.25 7.34
CA TRP A 164 -0.86 9.29 6.09
C TRP A 164 -1.25 7.89 5.62
N ALA A 165 -0.34 6.92 5.79
CA ALA A 165 -0.65 5.52 5.51
C ALA A 165 -1.77 5.01 6.43
N MET A 166 -1.74 5.36 7.70
CA MET A 166 -2.81 5.00 8.64
C MET A 166 -4.14 5.69 8.29
N ALA A 167 -4.11 6.98 7.96
CA ALA A 167 -5.27 7.76 7.58
C ALA A 167 -5.94 7.26 6.29
N GLY A 168 -5.13 6.90 5.29
CA GLY A 168 -5.60 6.30 4.04
C GLY A 168 -5.98 4.82 4.14
N ARG A 169 -5.77 4.18 5.31
CA ARG A 169 -5.90 2.72 5.49
C ARG A 169 -5.07 1.95 4.46
N LEU A 170 -3.86 2.44 4.23
CA LEU A 170 -2.93 1.87 3.27
C LEU A 170 -2.41 0.51 3.74
N ALA A 171 -2.01 -0.32 2.79
CA ALA A 171 -1.45 -1.64 3.04
C ALA A 171 -0.14 -1.57 3.84
N ALA A 172 0.72 -0.58 3.56
CA ALA A 172 1.96 -0.35 4.29
C ALA A 172 2.53 1.06 4.06
N TYR A 173 3.39 1.47 5.01
CA TYR A 173 4.37 2.54 4.84
C TYR A 173 5.76 1.91 4.68
N LEU A 174 6.50 2.32 3.65
CA LEU A 174 7.87 1.90 3.38
C LEU A 174 8.81 3.11 3.36
N PRO A 175 9.94 3.09 4.09
CA PRO A 175 10.97 4.11 3.95
C PRO A 175 11.58 4.09 2.54
N ALA A 176 11.84 5.27 1.98
CA ALA A 176 12.45 5.45 0.67
C ALA A 176 13.79 4.71 0.56
N GLU A 177 14.58 4.72 1.62
CA GLU A 177 15.86 4.00 1.67
C GLU A 177 15.65 2.52 1.44
N ARG A 178 14.59 1.91 1.97
CA ARG A 178 14.33 0.48 1.75
C ARG A 178 13.93 0.17 0.31
N VAL A 179 13.15 1.05 -0.31
CA VAL A 179 12.65 0.85 -1.68
C VAL A 179 13.75 1.13 -2.71
N PHE A 180 14.64 2.08 -2.42
CA PHE A 180 15.70 2.52 -3.33
C PHE A 180 17.11 2.01 -2.96
N ALA A 181 17.31 1.29 -1.85
CA ALA A 181 18.64 0.80 -1.41
C ALA A 181 19.26 -0.25 -2.34
N THR A 182 18.57 -0.72 -3.37
CA THR A 182 19.11 -1.75 -4.26
C THR A 182 18.48 -1.62 -5.65
N GLY A 183 19.19 -0.89 -6.52
CA GLY A 183 19.20 -1.09 -7.97
C GLY A 183 20.54 -1.72 -8.34
#